data_AF-A0A371Q9N4-F1
#
_entry.id   AF-A0A371Q9N4-F1
#
_cell.length_a   1.000
_cell.length_b   1.000
_cell.length_c   1.000
_cell.angle_alpha   90.00
_cell.angle_beta   90.00
_cell.angle_gamma   90.00
#
_symmetry.space_group_name_H-M   'P 1'
#
loop_
_entity.id
_entity.type
_entity.pdbx_description
1 polymer ?
#
loop_
_entity_poly.entity_id
_entity_poly.type
_entity_poly.pdbx_seq_one_letter_code
_entity_poly.pdbx_strand_id
1 'polypeptide(L)'
;MRPTDTMRLLPWLSPDGKPCFLAGDGTGFVSRLADDVEAAQLDEAAELIEEARRVLDARTWTPGELHLLAVELTTVLANVRRVAESRGGLLPASDDDGPVVDDADDALDDGDEALDDGDRGGPRLPAEAFG
;
A
#
# COMPACT_ATOMS: atom_id res chain seq x y z
N MET A 1 1.38 29.77 -9.76
CA MET A 1 1.55 28.37 -9.35
C MET A 1 0.17 27.88 -8.95
N ARG A 2 -0.46 27.01 -9.75
CA ARG A 2 -1.74 26.41 -9.33
C ARG A 2 -1.42 25.33 -8.30
N PRO A 3 -2.16 25.23 -7.19
CA PRO A 3 -1.98 24.12 -6.26
C PRO A 3 -2.19 22.83 -7.04
N THR A 4 -1.17 21.99 -7.10
CA THR A 4 -1.29 20.62 -7.58
C THR A 4 -2.22 19.91 -6.60
N ASP A 5 -3.45 19.64 -7.01
CA ASP A 5 -4.42 18.97 -6.16
C ASP A 5 -3.97 17.51 -6.02
N THR A 6 -3.34 17.18 -4.88
CA THR A 6 -2.85 15.82 -4.62
C THR A 6 -3.94 15.02 -3.91
N MET A 7 -4.16 13.78 -4.37
CA MET A 7 -5.14 12.90 -3.75
C MET A 7 -4.47 11.99 -2.73
N ARG A 8 -4.71 12.24 -1.44
CA ARG A 8 -4.16 11.45 -0.33
C ARG A 8 -5.17 10.39 0.13
N LEU A 9 -4.71 9.16 0.33
CA LEU A 9 -5.48 8.13 1.03
C LEU A 9 -5.47 8.42 2.55
N LEU A 10 -6.61 8.34 3.22
CA LEU A 10 -6.70 8.57 4.66
C LEU A 10 -6.42 7.28 5.45
N PRO A 11 -5.82 7.36 6.66
CA PRO A 11 -5.42 6.20 7.45
C PRO A 11 -6.60 5.45 8.10
N TRP A 12 -7.81 5.98 8.00
CA TRP A 12 -9.06 5.33 8.42
C TRP A 12 -9.92 4.90 7.22
N LEU A 13 -10.86 4.01 7.48
CA LEU A 13 -11.92 3.61 6.54
C LEU A 13 -13.18 4.44 6.78
N SER A 14 -14.07 4.43 5.79
CA SER A 14 -15.44 4.89 6.00
C SER A 14 -16.19 3.95 6.96
N PRO A 15 -17.34 4.35 7.51
CA PRO A 15 -18.20 3.46 8.29
C PRO A 15 -18.60 2.17 7.56
N ASP A 16 -18.66 2.22 6.22
CA ASP A 16 -18.94 1.07 5.36
C ASP A 16 -17.69 0.23 5.03
N GLY A 17 -16.55 0.54 5.64
CA GLY A 17 -15.28 -0.17 5.43
C GLY A 17 -14.55 0.16 4.13
N LYS A 18 -14.91 1.26 3.45
CA LYS A 18 -14.28 1.65 2.18
C LYS A 18 -13.09 2.60 2.39
N PRO A 19 -12.03 2.54 1.56
CA PRO A 19 -10.96 3.53 1.57
C PRO A 19 -11.50 4.95 1.35
N CYS A 20 -10.97 5.93 2.10
CA CYS A 20 -11.33 7.34 1.95
C CYS A 20 -10.16 8.14 1.37
N PHE A 21 -10.45 9.09 0.49
CA PHE A 21 -9.45 9.96 -0.15
C PHE A 21 -9.73 11.43 0.16
N LEU A 22 -8.67 12.21 0.30
CA LEU A 22 -8.69 13.65 0.49
C LEU A 22 -7.97 14.31 -0.70
N ALA A 23 -8.69 15.14 -1.46
CA ALA A 23 -8.09 16.04 -2.43
C ALA A 23 -7.66 17.33 -1.71
N GLY A 24 -6.42 17.74 -1.89
CA GLY A 24 -5.94 19.05 -1.45
C GLY A 24 -4.43 19.21 -1.58
N ASP A 25 -3.93 20.34 -1.09
CA ASP A 25 -2.50 20.68 -1.03
C ASP A 25 -1.74 20.02 0.13
N GLY A 26 -2.40 19.13 0.89
CA GLY A 26 -1.82 18.45 2.05
C GLY A 26 -1.66 19.31 3.31
N THR A 27 -2.10 20.57 3.33
CA THR A 27 -1.93 21.47 4.49
C THR A 27 -3.22 21.71 5.30
N GLY A 28 -4.35 21.18 4.82
CA GLY A 28 -5.66 21.34 5.46
C GLY A 28 -5.80 20.65 6.81
N PHE A 29 -6.88 20.97 7.53
CA PHE A 29 -7.21 20.37 8.84
C PHE A 29 -7.29 18.83 8.79
N VAL A 30 -7.94 18.28 7.75
CA VAL A 30 -8.07 16.83 7.59
C VAL A 30 -6.72 16.16 7.33
N SER A 31 -5.79 16.85 6.66
CA SER A 31 -4.43 16.35 6.46
C SER A 31 -3.67 16.22 7.78
N ARG A 32 -3.75 17.23 8.66
CA ARG A 32 -3.18 17.14 10.01
C ARG A 32 -3.82 16.05 10.85
N LEU A 33 -5.15 15.91 10.79
CA LEU A 33 -5.85 14.81 11.46
C LEU A 33 -5.38 13.44 10.94
N ALA A 34 -5.12 13.32 9.64
CA ALA A 34 -4.53 12.11 9.07
C ALA A 34 -3.12 11.86 9.65
N ASP A 35 -2.28 12.88 9.74
CA ASP A 35 -0.94 12.77 10.34
C ASP A 35 -1.01 12.33 11.81
N ASP A 36 -1.93 12.90 12.60
CA ASP A 36 -2.12 12.56 14.01
C ASP A 36 -2.57 11.10 14.18
N VAL A 37 -3.51 10.63 13.35
CA VAL A 37 -3.97 9.23 13.38
C VAL A 37 -2.86 8.27 12.94
N GLU A 38 -2.10 8.61 11.91
CA GLU A 38 -0.95 7.82 11.49
C GLU A 38 0.09 7.71 12.62
N ALA A 39 0.41 8.81 13.29
CA ALA A 39 1.32 8.81 14.43
C ALA A 39 0.83 7.88 15.55
N ALA A 40 -0.45 8.01 15.94
CA ALA A 40 -1.05 7.15 16.96
C ALA A 40 -1.00 5.65 16.59
N GLN A 41 -1.28 5.31 15.32
CA GLN A 41 -1.19 3.91 14.84
C GLN A 41 0.25 3.38 14.86
N LEU A 42 1.24 4.22 14.55
CA LEU A 42 2.65 3.83 14.60
C LEU A 42 3.16 3.69 16.03
N ASP A 43 2.68 4.52 16.96
CA ASP A 43 3.01 4.42 18.39
C ASP A 43 2.42 3.14 19.00
N GLU A 44 1.14 2.83 18.72
CA GLU A 44 0.51 1.56 19.10
C GLU A 44 1.30 0.36 18.56
N ALA A 45 1.78 0.46 17.32
CA ALA A 45 2.61 -0.59 16.73
C ALA A 45 3.93 -0.79 17.46
N ALA A 46 4.60 0.31 17.81
CA ALA A 46 5.86 0.27 18.55
C ALA A 46 5.67 -0.36 19.94
N GLU A 47 4.62 0.03 20.66
CA GLU A 47 4.29 -0.54 21.97
C GLU A 47 4.02 -2.05 21.89
N LEU A 48 3.21 -2.50 20.93
CA LEU A 48 2.91 -3.92 20.76
C LEU A 48 4.15 -4.72 20.38
N ILE A 49 5.04 -4.18 19.54
CA ILE A 49 6.30 -4.86 19.17
C ILE A 49 7.19 -5.07 20.40
N GLU A 50 7.28 -4.09 21.29
CA GLU A 50 8.05 -4.22 22.53
C GLU A 50 7.45 -5.24 23.50
N GLU A 51 6.12 -5.29 23.62
CA GLU A 51 5.45 -6.35 24.40
C GLU A 51 5.67 -7.73 23.76
N ALA A 52 5.50 -7.85 22.44
CA ALA A 52 5.71 -9.10 21.71
C ALA A 52 7.13 -9.65 21.92
N ARG A 53 8.15 -8.78 21.87
CA ARG A 53 9.54 -9.15 22.18
C ARG A 53 9.66 -9.73 23.59
N ARG A 54 9.10 -9.05 24.60
CA ARG A 54 9.12 -9.52 26.00
C ARG A 54 8.43 -10.86 26.17
N VAL A 55 7.25 -11.07 25.57
CA VAL A 55 6.51 -12.33 25.63
C VAL A 55 7.29 -13.47 24.96
N LEU A 56 7.85 -13.22 23.78
CA LEU A 56 8.61 -14.24 23.04
C LEU A 56 9.93 -14.61 23.74
N ASP A 57 10.62 -13.63 24.33
CA ASP A 57 11.86 -13.83 25.08
C ASP A 57 11.66 -14.69 26.34
N ALA A 58 10.48 -14.63 26.96
CA ALA A 58 10.16 -15.43 28.14
C ALA A 58 10.18 -16.95 27.85
N ARG A 59 9.87 -17.37 26.62
CA ARG A 59 9.82 -18.78 26.17
C ARG A 59 8.94 -19.69 27.04
N THR A 60 7.97 -19.12 27.76
CA THR A 60 7.03 -19.82 28.65
C THR A 60 5.59 -19.65 28.20
N TRP A 61 5.36 -19.52 26.90
CA TRP A 61 4.04 -19.27 26.32
C TRP A 61 3.26 -20.56 26.04
N THR A 62 1.95 -20.43 26.14
CA THR A 62 0.98 -21.41 25.67
C THR A 62 0.67 -21.18 24.19
N PRO A 63 0.14 -22.19 23.47
CA PRO A 63 -0.34 -22.00 22.11
C PRO A 63 -1.42 -20.91 21.99
N GLY A 64 -2.25 -20.73 23.02
CA GLY A 64 -3.30 -19.69 23.05
C GLY A 64 -2.72 -18.28 23.11
N GLU A 65 -1.69 -18.07 23.93
CA GLU A 65 -0.99 -16.78 24.02
C GLU A 65 -0.29 -16.42 22.70
N LEU A 66 0.36 -17.40 22.05
CA LEU A 66 0.94 -17.17 20.73
C LEU A 66 -0.12 -16.85 19.66
N HIS A 67 -1.26 -17.53 19.71
CA HIS A 67 -2.35 -17.27 18.76
C HIS A 67 -2.89 -15.85 18.93
N LEU A 68 -3.13 -15.43 20.18
CA LEU A 68 -3.59 -14.07 20.49
C LEU A 68 -2.56 -13.03 20.01
N LEU A 69 -1.28 -13.21 20.37
CA LEU A 69 -0.20 -12.31 19.96
C LEU A 69 -0.10 -12.20 18.44
N ALA A 70 -0.24 -13.31 17.71
CA ALA A 70 -0.24 -13.30 16.25
C ALA A 70 -1.43 -12.53 15.65
N VAL A 71 -2.62 -12.63 16.25
CA VAL A 71 -3.81 -11.88 15.83
C VAL A 71 -3.61 -10.37 16.05
N GLU A 72 -3.10 -9.98 17.21
CA GLU A 72 -2.81 -8.58 17.54
C GLU A 72 -1.75 -7.99 16.61
N LEU A 73 -0.63 -8.71 16.42
CA LEU A 73 0.44 -8.29 15.51
C LEU A 73 -0.06 -8.15 14.06
N THR A 74 -0.89 -9.08 13.59
CA THR A 74 -1.45 -9.00 12.23
C THR A 74 -2.35 -7.78 12.05
N THR A 75 -3.13 -7.45 13.07
CA THR A 75 -4.00 -6.26 13.08
C THR A 75 -3.18 -4.98 13.00
N VAL A 76 -2.16 -4.85 13.85
CA VAL A 76 -1.28 -3.69 13.86
C VAL A 76 -0.48 -3.56 12.57
N LEU A 77 0.00 -4.67 11.99
CA LEU A 77 0.71 -4.65 10.70
C LEU A 77 -0.19 -4.19 9.55
N ALA A 78 -1.49 -4.52 9.58
CA ALA A 78 -2.45 -4.00 8.61
C ALA A 78 -2.59 -2.48 8.71
N ASN A 79 -2.61 -1.93 9.94
CA ASN A 79 -2.62 -0.49 10.18
C ASN A 79 -1.34 0.17 9.65
N VAL A 80 -0.16 -0.36 10.01
CA VAL A 80 1.14 0.15 9.53
C VAL A 80 1.23 0.15 8.01
N ARG A 81 0.78 -0.94 7.36
CA ARG A 81 0.71 -1.01 5.90
C ARG A 81 -0.16 0.11 5.33
N ARG A 82 -1.32 0.39 5.95
CA ARG A 82 -2.23 1.45 5.50
C ARG A 82 -1.60 2.85 5.66
N VAL A 83 -0.85 3.09 6.74
CA VAL A 83 -0.06 4.32 6.90
C VAL A 83 0.97 4.45 5.77
N ALA A 84 1.67 3.37 5.42
CA ALA A 84 2.62 3.38 4.32
C ALA A 84 1.95 3.68 2.96
N GLU A 85 0.78 3.09 2.70
CA GLU A 85 -0.03 3.36 1.50
C GLU A 85 -0.54 4.82 1.46
N SER A 86 -0.99 5.36 2.60
CA SER A 86 -1.40 6.77 2.77
C SER A 86 -0.29 7.73 2.34
N ARG A 87 0.93 7.49 2.81
CA ARG A 87 2.11 8.32 2.50
C ARG A 87 2.64 8.09 1.09
N GLY A 88 2.54 6.86 0.58
CA GLY A 88 2.94 6.50 -0.78
C GLY A 88 2.04 7.10 -1.87
N GLY A 89 0.82 7.50 -1.54
CA GLY A 89 -0.11 8.18 -2.44
C GLY A 89 0.24 9.64 -2.75
N LEU A 90 1.25 10.22 -2.08
CA LEU A 90 1.71 11.58 -2.31
C LEU A 90 2.58 11.72 -3.59
N LEU A 91 2.31 10.92 -4.62
CA LEU A 91 2.92 11.11 -5.93
C LEU A 91 2.19 12.27 -6.62
N PRO A 92 2.90 13.29 -7.15
CA PRO A 92 2.26 14.33 -7.94
C PRO A 92 1.50 13.64 -9.07
N ALA A 93 0.21 13.96 -9.25
CA ALA A 93 -0.51 13.56 -10.43
C ALA A 93 0.33 14.02 -11.62
N SER A 94 0.96 13.09 -12.34
CA SER A 94 1.56 13.40 -13.61
C SER A 94 0.45 14.01 -14.45
N ASP A 95 0.62 15.28 -14.85
CA ASP A 95 -0.22 15.93 -15.84
C ASP A 95 -0.02 15.17 -17.18
N ASP A 96 -0.59 13.98 -17.30
CA ASP A 96 -0.70 13.24 -18.56
C ASP A 96 -1.95 13.73 -19.29
N ASP A 97 -1.91 15.01 -19.66
CA ASP A 97 -2.76 15.55 -20.72
C ASP A 97 -1.87 15.65 -21.97
N GLY A 98 -1.44 14.47 -22.45
CA GLY A 98 -0.80 14.35 -23.76
C GLY A 98 -1.80 14.82 -24.83
N PRO A 99 -1.36 15.62 -25.83
CA PRO A 99 -2.27 16.25 -26.78
C PRO A 99 -3.07 15.19 -27.54
N VAL A 100 -4.41 15.33 -27.52
CA VAL A 100 -5.32 14.65 -28.44
C VAL A 100 -4.94 15.03 -29.88
N VAL A 101 -4.16 14.16 -30.52
CA VAL A 101 -3.99 14.18 -31.96
C VAL A 101 -5.23 13.53 -32.57
N ASP A 102 -6.23 14.36 -32.85
CA ASP A 102 -7.24 14.06 -33.86
C ASP A 102 -6.59 14.33 -35.22
N ASP A 103 -6.16 13.27 -35.91
CA ASP A 103 -6.05 13.26 -37.35
C ASP A 103 -6.30 11.84 -37.84
N ALA A 104 -7.47 11.68 -38.44
CA ALA A 104 -7.95 10.47 -39.07
C ALA A 104 -7.14 10.12 -40.34
N ASP A 105 -7.02 8.80 -40.53
CA ASP A 105 -7.00 8.06 -41.79
C ASP A 105 -5.86 8.29 -42.82
N ASP A 106 -5.00 7.29 -43.02
CA ASP A 106 -5.03 6.50 -44.27
C ASP A 106 -4.10 5.26 -44.28
N ALA A 107 -4.75 4.11 -44.50
CA ALA A 107 -4.40 2.88 -45.22
C ALA A 107 -2.99 2.20 -45.16
N LEU A 108 -3.03 0.97 -44.64
CA LEU A 108 -2.49 -0.32 -45.14
C LEU A 108 -1.02 -0.42 -45.59
N ASP A 109 -0.26 -1.29 -44.91
CA ASP A 109 0.65 -2.22 -45.59
C ASP A 109 0.68 -3.57 -44.85
N ASP A 110 0.29 -4.62 -45.57
CA ASP A 110 0.28 -6.01 -45.13
C ASP A 110 1.72 -6.54 -45.06
N GLY A 111 2.10 -7.09 -43.91
CA GLY A 111 3.41 -7.71 -43.71
C GLY A 111 3.36 -8.77 -42.62
N ASP A 112 2.82 -9.94 -42.98
CA ASP A 112 2.90 -11.21 -42.28
C ASP A 112 4.37 -11.59 -42.00
N GLU A 113 4.79 -11.69 -40.73
CA GLU A 113 5.84 -12.64 -40.30
C GLU A 113 5.57 -13.11 -38.86
N ALA A 114 5.08 -14.35 -38.77
CA ALA A 114 4.97 -15.13 -37.55
C ALA A 114 6.34 -15.69 -37.12
N LEU A 115 6.80 -15.37 -35.90
CA LEU A 115 7.84 -16.06 -35.12
C LEU A 115 7.62 -15.63 -33.65
N ASP A 116 7.73 -16.38 -32.57
CA ASP A 116 8.06 -17.77 -32.25
C ASP A 116 7.71 -17.90 -30.74
N ASP A 117 7.20 -19.06 -30.32
CA ASP A 117 6.67 -19.33 -28.97
C ASP A 117 7.83 -19.60 -28.00
N GLY A 118 8.10 -18.63 -27.12
CA GLY A 118 9.18 -18.68 -26.14
C GLY A 118 8.67 -18.57 -24.71
N ASP A 119 8.27 -19.70 -24.15
CA ASP A 119 8.02 -19.99 -22.73
C ASP A 119 8.93 -19.19 -21.77
N ARG A 120 8.40 -18.13 -21.15
CA ARG A 120 9.03 -17.49 -19.97
C ARG A 120 8.54 -18.17 -18.70
N GLY A 121 8.94 -19.42 -18.53
CA GLY A 121 8.97 -20.08 -17.22
C GLY A 121 9.94 -19.35 -16.29
N GLY A 122 9.41 -18.44 -15.46
CA GLY A 122 10.16 -17.87 -14.34
C GLY A 122 10.64 -18.97 -13.37
N PRO A 123 11.80 -18.81 -12.72
CA PRO A 123 12.34 -19.85 -11.85
C PRO A 123 11.40 -20.09 -10.66
N ARG A 124 10.86 -21.32 -10.55
CA ARG A 124 10.16 -21.79 -9.36
C ARG A 124 11.18 -22.21 -8.32
N LEU A 125 11.19 -21.54 -7.18
CA LEU A 125 12.03 -21.92 -6.05
C LEU A 125 11.51 -23.23 -5.42
N PRO A 126 12.41 -24.15 -5.01
CA PRO A 126 12.02 -25.40 -4.36
C PRO A 126 11.45 -25.16 -2.94
N ALA A 127 10.53 -26.03 -2.53
CA ALA A 127 9.77 -25.94 -1.27
C ALA A 127 10.58 -26.20 0.02
N GLU A 128 11.91 -26.30 -0.06
CA GLU A 128 12.79 -26.66 1.06
C GLU A 128 13.45 -25.44 1.73
N ALA A 129 13.05 -24.22 1.35
CA ALA A 129 13.67 -22.97 1.84
C ALA A 129 13.16 -22.49 3.21
N PHE A 130 12.31 -23.26 3.90
CA PHE A 130 11.78 -22.92 5.22
C PHE A 130 12.06 -24.08 6.18
N GLY A 131 13.28 -24.11 6.69
CA GLY A 131 13.66 -24.89 7.86
C GLY A 131 13.43 -24.13 9.14
#